data_AF-A0A0B5IED9-F1
#
_entry.id   AF-A0A0B5IED9-F1
#
_cell.length_a   1.000
_cell.length_b   1.000
_cell.length_c   1.000
_cell.angle_alpha   90.00
_cell.angle_beta   90.00
_cell.angle_gamma   90.00
#
_symmetry.space_group_name_H-M   'P 1'
#
loop_
_entity.id
_entity.type
_entity.pdbx_description
1 polymer ?
#
loop_
_entity_poly.entity_id
_entity_poly.type
_entity_poly.pdbx_seq_one_letter_code
_entity_poly.pdbx_strand_id
1 'polypeptide(L)'
;MPDSRTSAHRDSLKGVRIARGASPWLLPTVATAALSLARASKSKRAKAIAVPTTALAAGMLWFFRDPEREIAQGRVISPADGVVQSIMPWKDGRTRVAIFMSPLNVHVNRAPLAGTVTSVEHVPGGFVPAFNKESENNERVVWHFDTELGDIEMVQIAGAVARRIVPYIPQGTKVEQGDRIGLIRFGSRVDIYLPEGVEVAVEVGQATTAGVTRIDRD
;
A
#
# COMPACT_ATOMS: atom_id res chain seq x y z
N MET A 1 32.06 26.36 -7.25
CA MET A 1 32.48 25.57 -6.07
C MET A 1 33.01 26.53 -5.02
N PRO A 2 32.66 26.38 -3.74
CA PRO A 2 31.39 25.94 -3.14
C PRO A 2 30.92 27.06 -2.15
N ASP A 3 30.08 26.91 -1.11
CA ASP A 3 28.84 26.16 -0.91
C ASP A 3 27.87 27.02 -0.07
N SER A 4 26.60 26.60 0.05
CA SER A 4 25.72 26.97 1.19
C SER A 4 24.45 26.12 1.27
N ARG A 5 24.57 24.78 1.17
CA ARG A 5 23.50 23.84 1.54
C ARG A 5 23.21 23.88 3.06
N THR A 6 22.38 24.83 3.52
CA THR A 6 21.88 24.81 4.90
C THR A 6 20.44 25.32 5.03
N SER A 7 19.44 24.50 4.69
CA SER A 7 18.03 24.62 5.10
C SER A 7 17.21 23.51 4.42
N ALA A 8 16.52 22.60 5.09
CA ALA A 8 16.55 22.26 6.52
C ALA A 8 16.17 20.78 6.66
N HIS A 9 16.99 19.98 7.36
CA HIS A 9 16.49 18.73 7.95
C HIS A 9 15.51 19.13 9.06
N ARG A 10 14.23 19.24 8.71
CA ARG A 10 13.18 19.24 9.72
C ARG A 10 13.13 17.85 10.30
N ASP A 11 13.55 17.72 11.55
CA ASP A 11 13.19 16.60 12.42
C ASP A 11 11.67 16.57 12.58
N SER A 12 11.00 15.97 11.58
CA SER A 12 9.68 15.42 11.75
C SER A 12 9.81 14.39 12.87
N LEU A 13 9.23 14.71 14.03
CA LEU A 13 8.88 13.71 15.06
C LEU A 13 8.46 12.43 14.32
N LYS A 14 9.19 11.33 14.50
CA LYS A 14 8.97 10.04 13.79
C LYS A 14 7.70 9.35 14.32
N GLY A 15 6.58 10.05 14.24
CA GLY A 15 5.25 9.58 14.60
C GLY A 15 4.65 8.77 13.45
N VAL A 16 3.93 7.72 13.82
CA VAL A 16 3.14 6.93 12.88
C VAL A 16 1.99 7.80 12.36
N ARG A 17 1.94 8.06 11.05
CA ARG A 17 0.83 8.77 10.42
C ARG A 17 -0.35 7.81 10.21
N ILE A 18 -1.49 8.38 9.85
CA ILE A 18 -2.68 7.61 9.44
C ILE A 18 -2.88 7.79 7.94
N ALA A 19 -3.13 6.69 7.24
CA ALA A 19 -3.30 6.64 5.79
C ALA A 19 -4.43 7.58 5.31
N ARG A 20 -4.16 8.34 4.25
CA ARG A 20 -5.16 9.20 3.61
C ARG A 20 -6.32 8.35 3.10
N GLY A 21 -7.55 8.79 3.35
CA GLY A 21 -8.76 8.02 3.00
C GLY A 21 -9.17 6.93 4.00
N ALA A 22 -8.53 6.86 5.18
CA ALA A 22 -8.96 6.03 6.30
C ALA A 22 -10.16 6.58 7.10
N SER A 23 -10.42 7.89 7.02
CA SER A 23 -11.44 8.57 7.85
C SER A 23 -12.86 7.99 7.79
N PRO A 24 -13.40 7.48 6.65
CA PRO A 24 -14.74 6.87 6.63
C PRO A 24 -14.85 5.60 7.49
N TRP A 25 -13.72 4.96 7.81
CA TRP A 25 -13.65 3.73 8.60
C TRP A 25 -13.21 4.00 10.05
N LEU A 26 -12.29 4.94 10.26
CA LEU A 26 -11.78 5.31 11.58
C LEU A 26 -12.75 6.14 12.40
N LEU A 27 -13.41 7.15 11.81
CA LEU A 27 -14.30 8.03 12.57
C LEU A 27 -15.46 7.28 13.24
N PRO A 28 -16.26 6.43 12.55
CA PRO A 28 -17.35 5.72 13.21
C PRO A 28 -16.87 4.70 14.24
N THR A 29 -15.74 4.02 14.02
CA THR A 29 -15.22 3.01 14.94
C THR A 29 -14.66 3.63 16.22
N VAL A 30 -13.84 4.69 16.10
CA VAL A 30 -13.32 5.45 17.24
C VAL A 30 -14.43 6.17 18.00
N ALA A 31 -15.40 6.79 17.32
CA ALA A 31 -16.53 7.44 17.98
C ALA A 31 -17.39 6.43 18.78
N THR A 32 -17.63 5.24 18.23
CA THR A 32 -18.38 4.18 18.92
C THR A 32 -17.62 3.65 20.14
N ALA A 33 -16.29 3.47 20.04
CA ALA A 33 -15.45 3.12 21.18
C ALA A 33 -15.50 4.20 22.28
N ALA A 34 -15.30 5.47 21.95
CA ALA A 34 -15.34 6.58 22.90
C ALA A 34 -16.72 6.70 23.59
N LEU A 35 -17.82 6.61 22.83
CA LEU A 35 -19.19 6.72 23.34
C LEU A 35 -19.62 5.54 24.23
N SER A 36 -19.04 4.35 24.03
CA SER A 36 -19.30 3.17 24.87
C SER A 36 -18.42 3.18 26.12
N LEU A 37 -17.14 3.52 26.01
CA LEU A 37 -16.24 3.75 27.15
C LEU A 37 -16.78 4.82 28.11
N ALA A 38 -17.20 5.98 27.59
CA ALA A 38 -17.76 7.07 28.40
C ALA A 38 -19.05 6.69 29.18
N ARG A 39 -19.73 5.63 28.75
CA ARG A 39 -20.94 5.08 29.41
C ARG A 39 -20.66 3.80 30.23
N ALA A 40 -19.46 3.22 30.14
CA ALA A 40 -19.14 1.92 30.75
C ALA A 40 -19.22 1.92 32.28
N SER A 41 -18.94 3.04 32.95
CA SER A 41 -19.11 3.20 34.39
C SER A 41 -20.58 3.28 34.82
N LYS A 42 -21.49 3.63 33.91
CA LYS A 42 -22.92 3.86 34.18
C LYS A 42 -23.82 2.70 33.73
N SER A 43 -23.32 1.72 33.00
CA SER A 43 -24.12 0.60 32.47
C SER A 43 -23.31 -0.66 32.19
N LYS A 44 -23.74 -1.80 32.73
CA LYS A 44 -23.16 -3.13 32.42
C LYS A 44 -23.21 -3.45 30.92
N ARG A 45 -24.28 -3.05 30.21
CA ARG A 45 -24.39 -3.21 28.74
C ARG A 45 -23.36 -2.34 28.01
N ALA A 46 -23.17 -1.09 28.42
CA ALA A 46 -22.16 -0.22 27.83
C ALA A 46 -20.74 -0.77 28.05
N LYS A 47 -20.44 -1.30 29.26
CA LYS A 47 -19.16 -1.96 29.55
C LYS A 47 -18.91 -3.19 28.66
N ALA A 48 -19.94 -4.01 28.43
CA ALA A 48 -19.83 -5.17 27.53
C ALA A 48 -19.60 -4.78 26.06
N ILE A 49 -20.17 -3.66 25.60
CA ILE A 49 -19.97 -3.12 24.25
C ILE A 49 -18.60 -2.44 24.12
N ALA A 50 -18.11 -1.78 25.17
CA ALA A 50 -16.88 -0.99 25.13
C ALA A 50 -15.62 -1.83 24.81
N VAL A 51 -15.54 -3.08 25.27
CA VAL A 51 -14.39 -3.96 25.00
C VAL A 51 -14.22 -4.26 23.50
N PRO A 52 -15.20 -4.88 22.80
CA PRO A 52 -15.05 -5.18 21.37
C PRO A 52 -14.97 -3.93 20.48
N THR A 53 -15.64 -2.82 20.83
CA THR A 53 -15.55 -1.57 20.04
C THR A 53 -14.19 -0.90 20.19
N THR A 54 -13.59 -0.92 21.39
CA THR A 54 -12.23 -0.42 21.61
C THR A 54 -11.19 -1.29 20.91
N ALA A 55 -11.33 -2.62 20.98
CA ALA A 55 -10.47 -3.54 20.24
C ALA A 55 -10.55 -3.33 18.72
N LEU A 56 -11.76 -3.13 18.18
CA LEU A 56 -11.98 -2.80 16.77
C LEU A 56 -11.35 -1.46 16.40
N ALA A 57 -11.53 -0.41 17.21
CA ALA A 57 -10.94 0.90 16.96
C ALA A 57 -9.40 0.86 16.98
N ALA A 58 -8.80 0.12 17.92
CA ALA A 58 -7.35 -0.10 17.97
C ALA A 58 -6.85 -0.88 16.74
N GLY A 59 -7.55 -1.95 16.35
CA GLY A 59 -7.24 -2.71 15.13
C GLY A 59 -7.36 -1.88 13.85
N MET A 60 -8.35 -0.98 13.77
CA MET A 60 -8.51 -0.06 12.64
C MET A 60 -7.41 1.00 12.59
N LEU A 61 -7.07 1.63 13.73
CA LEU A 61 -5.95 2.58 13.82
C LEU A 61 -4.63 1.94 13.39
N TRP A 62 -4.40 0.70 13.81
CA TRP A 62 -3.21 -0.06 13.45
C TRP A 62 -3.23 -0.57 12.00
N PHE A 63 -4.39 -0.92 11.44
CA PHE A 63 -4.54 -1.28 10.03
C PHE A 63 -4.21 -0.08 9.12
N PHE A 64 -4.76 1.10 9.43
CA PHE A 64 -4.56 2.33 8.66
C PHE A 64 -3.28 3.10 9.03
N ARG A 65 -2.33 2.45 9.71
CA ARG A 65 -1.04 3.06 10.04
C ARG A 65 -0.20 3.31 8.80
N ASP A 66 0.52 4.44 8.78
CA ASP A 66 1.42 4.86 7.73
C ASP A 66 2.72 5.38 8.39
N PRO A 67 3.67 4.50 8.74
CA PRO A 67 4.95 4.92 9.31
C PRO A 67 5.83 5.60 8.26
N GLU A 68 6.61 6.59 8.69
CA GLU A 68 7.72 7.08 7.87
C GLU A 68 8.79 6.02 7.68
N ARG A 69 9.50 6.09 6.55
CA ARG A 69 10.50 5.12 6.12
C ARG A 69 11.67 5.85 5.50
N GLU A 70 12.86 5.37 5.79
CA GLU A 70 14.06 5.68 5.01
C GLU A 70 13.97 4.83 3.73
N ILE A 71 13.93 5.49 2.57
CA ILE A 71 13.74 4.81 1.28
C ILE A 71 15.06 4.19 0.85
N ALA A 72 15.03 2.91 0.49
CA ALA A 72 16.21 2.20 0.01
C ALA A 72 16.61 2.65 -1.39
N GLN A 73 17.90 2.55 -1.71
CA GLN A 73 18.42 2.80 -3.05
C GLN A 73 18.45 1.50 -3.87
N GLY A 74 18.06 1.60 -5.13
CA GLY A 74 17.98 0.52 -6.12
C GLY A 74 17.13 0.98 -7.31
N ARG A 75 17.15 0.28 -8.44
CA ARG A 75 16.35 0.73 -9.60
C ARG A 75 14.86 0.48 -9.37
N VAL A 76 14.49 -0.64 -8.74
CA VAL A 76 13.10 -0.96 -8.41
C VAL A 76 12.98 -1.42 -6.96
N ILE A 77 12.16 -0.73 -6.17
CA ILE A 77 11.79 -1.11 -4.82
C ILE A 77 10.35 -1.65 -4.75
N SER A 78 10.04 -2.34 -3.67
CA SER A 78 8.72 -2.90 -3.43
C SER A 78 7.68 -1.77 -3.31
N PRO A 79 6.54 -1.87 -4.02
CA PRO A 79 5.42 -0.96 -3.83
C PRO A 79 4.55 -1.33 -2.61
N ALA A 80 4.78 -2.48 -1.96
CA ALA A 80 3.89 -3.06 -0.95
C ALA A 80 4.62 -3.74 0.22
N ASP A 81 4.06 -3.60 1.43
CA ASP A 81 4.34 -4.50 2.54
C ASP A 81 3.61 -5.81 2.32
N GLY A 82 4.30 -6.94 2.43
CA GLY A 82 3.66 -8.22 2.20
C GLY A 82 4.64 -9.38 2.13
N VAL A 83 4.24 -10.38 1.36
CA VAL A 83 5.05 -11.54 1.00
C VAL A 83 4.94 -11.74 -0.51
N VAL A 84 6.06 -12.01 -1.18
CA VAL A 84 6.08 -12.37 -2.60
C VAL A 84 5.31 -13.69 -2.78
N GLN A 85 4.18 -13.62 -3.44
CA GLN A 85 3.26 -14.73 -3.65
C GLN A 85 3.59 -15.53 -4.92
N SER A 86 4.01 -14.85 -5.99
CA SER A 86 4.47 -15.50 -7.22
C SER A 86 5.37 -14.58 -8.02
N ILE A 87 6.28 -15.20 -8.79
CA ILE A 87 7.10 -14.56 -9.82
C ILE A 87 6.83 -15.34 -11.10
N MET A 88 6.31 -14.69 -12.12
CA MET A 88 5.79 -15.35 -13.34
C MET A 88 6.18 -14.54 -14.59
N PRO A 89 6.61 -15.20 -15.69
CA PRO A 89 6.76 -14.53 -16.97
C PRO A 89 5.39 -14.05 -17.48
N TRP A 90 5.38 -12.93 -18.18
CA TRP A 90 4.19 -12.33 -18.78
C TRP A 90 4.23 -12.43 -20.31
N LYS A 91 3.09 -12.15 -20.95
CA LYS A 91 2.87 -12.43 -22.39
C LYS A 91 3.69 -11.56 -23.33
N ASP A 92 4.23 -10.45 -22.83
CA ASP A 92 4.92 -9.38 -23.55
C ASP A 92 6.41 -9.28 -23.15
N GLY A 93 6.98 -10.36 -22.61
CA GLY A 93 8.38 -10.41 -22.17
C GLY A 93 8.64 -9.87 -20.75
N ARG A 94 7.66 -9.18 -20.15
CA ARG A 94 7.77 -8.68 -18.77
C ARG A 94 7.76 -9.80 -17.73
N THR A 95 8.25 -9.52 -16.53
CA THR A 95 8.14 -10.44 -15.38
C THR A 95 7.21 -9.86 -14.31
N ARG A 96 6.12 -10.58 -13.99
CA ARG A 96 5.17 -10.21 -12.94
C ARG A 96 5.66 -10.69 -11.58
N VAL A 97 5.90 -9.77 -10.66
CA VAL A 97 6.12 -10.04 -9.23
C VAL A 97 4.84 -9.67 -8.47
N ALA A 98 4.17 -10.67 -7.90
CA ALA A 98 2.92 -10.49 -7.16
C ALA A 98 3.18 -10.50 -5.65
N ILE A 99 2.77 -9.45 -4.95
CA ILE A 99 3.00 -9.28 -3.49
C ILE A 99 1.66 -9.31 -2.77
N PHE A 100 1.45 -10.33 -1.93
CA PHE A 100 0.26 -10.44 -1.10
C PHE A 100 0.40 -9.64 0.19
N MET A 101 -0.59 -8.79 0.48
CA MET A 101 -0.66 -7.95 1.67
C MET A 101 -1.66 -8.58 2.66
N SER A 102 -1.14 -9.13 3.76
CA SER A 102 -1.99 -9.60 4.86
C SER A 102 -2.63 -8.42 5.57
N PRO A 103 -3.76 -8.59 6.30
CA PRO A 103 -4.33 -7.54 7.16
C PRO A 103 -3.36 -6.96 8.20
N LEU A 104 -2.22 -7.62 8.43
CA LEU A 104 -1.18 -7.17 9.36
C LEU A 104 -0.19 -6.17 8.75
N ASN A 105 -0.13 -6.04 7.42
CA ASN A 105 0.80 -5.18 6.70
C ASN A 105 0.36 -3.70 6.64
N VAL A 106 1.27 -2.77 6.33
CA VAL A 106 0.89 -1.39 5.96
C VAL A 106 0.31 -1.40 4.55
N HIS A 107 -0.92 -0.91 4.39
CA HIS A 107 -1.61 -0.93 3.10
C HIS A 107 -1.47 0.37 2.27
N VAL A 108 -0.63 1.31 2.72
CA VAL A 108 -0.19 2.43 1.88
C VAL A 108 0.86 1.92 0.90
N ASN A 109 0.59 2.07 -0.40
CA ASN A 109 1.50 1.67 -1.46
C ASN A 109 2.37 2.84 -1.92
N ARG A 110 3.54 2.49 -2.45
CA ARG A 110 4.59 3.44 -2.83
C ARG A 110 5.01 3.28 -4.30
N ALA A 111 5.49 4.37 -4.90
CA ALA A 111 6.07 4.37 -6.23
C ALA A 111 7.32 3.46 -6.26
N PRO A 112 7.40 2.48 -7.19
CA PRO A 112 8.51 1.53 -7.21
C PRO A 112 9.83 2.12 -7.73
N LEU A 113 9.77 3.17 -8.56
CA LEU A 113 10.89 4.07 -8.86
C LEU A 113 10.39 5.47 -9.25
N ALA A 114 11.32 6.39 -9.47
CA ALA A 114 11.02 7.74 -9.90
C ALA A 114 10.54 7.79 -11.37
N GLY A 115 9.62 8.69 -11.68
CA GLY A 115 9.04 8.78 -13.03
C GLY A 115 7.84 9.70 -13.13
N THR A 116 7.12 9.62 -14.24
CA THR A 116 5.85 10.33 -14.47
C THR A 116 4.70 9.33 -14.53
N VAL A 117 3.64 9.52 -13.75
CA VAL A 117 2.44 8.69 -13.81
C VAL A 117 1.71 8.94 -15.12
N THR A 118 1.76 8.02 -16.06
CA THR A 118 1.15 8.14 -17.40
C THR A 118 -0.30 7.66 -17.44
N SER A 119 -0.70 6.76 -16.54
CA SER A 119 -2.10 6.31 -16.39
C SER A 119 -2.44 5.93 -14.95
N VAL A 120 -3.71 6.11 -14.58
CA VAL A 120 -4.33 5.65 -13.32
C VAL A 120 -5.75 5.16 -13.63
N GLU A 121 -5.89 3.93 -14.09
CA GLU A 121 -7.17 3.37 -14.55
C GLU A 121 -7.84 2.56 -13.45
N HIS A 122 -9.10 2.89 -13.10
CA HIS A 122 -9.93 2.07 -12.20
C HIS A 122 -10.73 1.05 -13.02
N VAL A 123 -10.51 -0.23 -12.75
CA VAL A 123 -11.24 -1.33 -13.39
C VAL A 123 -12.18 -1.97 -12.36
N PRO A 124 -13.52 -1.92 -12.56
CA PRO A 124 -14.46 -2.57 -11.67
C PRO A 124 -14.36 -4.10 -11.80
N GLY A 125 -14.61 -4.81 -10.71
CA GLY A 125 -14.51 -6.27 -10.68
C GLY A 125 -15.14 -6.90 -9.45
N GLY A 126 -14.87 -8.19 -9.25
CA GLY A 126 -15.34 -8.98 -8.13
C GLY A 126 -14.61 -8.71 -6.81
N PHE A 127 -14.95 -9.53 -5.81
CA PHE A 127 -14.53 -9.37 -4.41
C PHE A 127 -14.20 -10.72 -3.77
N VAL A 128 -13.36 -11.54 -4.42
CA VAL A 128 -12.82 -12.76 -3.79
C VAL A 128 -11.60 -12.44 -2.92
N PRO A 129 -11.18 -13.33 -1.99
CA PRO A 129 -9.93 -13.14 -1.27
C PRO A 129 -8.72 -13.03 -2.21
N ALA A 130 -7.82 -12.07 -1.93
CA ALA A 130 -6.69 -11.73 -2.83
C ALA A 130 -5.61 -12.82 -2.96
N PHE A 131 -5.70 -13.91 -2.18
CA PHE A 131 -4.85 -15.09 -2.31
C PHE A 131 -5.41 -16.17 -3.25
N ASN A 132 -6.66 -16.05 -3.69
CA ASN A 132 -7.28 -16.95 -4.64
C ASN A 132 -6.96 -16.54 -6.09
N LYS A 133 -6.89 -17.50 -7.01
CA LYS A 133 -6.58 -17.23 -8.43
C LYS A 133 -7.63 -16.32 -9.09
N GLU A 134 -8.89 -16.46 -8.68
CA GLU A 134 -10.04 -15.69 -9.17
C GLU A 134 -9.92 -14.18 -8.86
N SER A 135 -8.99 -13.79 -7.98
CA SER A 135 -8.72 -12.37 -7.67
C SER A 135 -8.15 -11.58 -8.85
N GLU A 136 -7.69 -12.24 -9.91
CA GLU A 136 -7.38 -11.59 -11.19
C GLU A 136 -8.61 -10.90 -11.83
N ASN A 137 -9.83 -11.23 -11.38
CA ASN A 137 -11.07 -10.56 -11.77
C ASN A 137 -11.61 -9.57 -10.72
N ASN A 138 -10.88 -9.29 -9.65
CA ASN A 138 -11.30 -8.32 -8.63
C ASN A 138 -11.17 -6.87 -9.13
N GLU A 139 -11.87 -5.97 -8.42
CA GLU A 139 -11.65 -4.52 -8.52
C GLU A 139 -10.15 -4.20 -8.39
N ARG A 140 -9.63 -3.41 -9.33
CA ARG A 140 -8.23 -3.04 -9.39
C ARG A 140 -8.02 -1.60 -9.85
N VAL A 141 -6.84 -1.06 -9.56
CA VAL A 141 -6.31 0.14 -10.23
C VAL A 141 -5.02 -0.23 -10.93
N VAL A 142 -4.97 0.01 -12.23
CA VAL A 142 -3.79 -0.16 -13.08
C VAL A 142 -3.08 1.18 -13.15
N TRP A 143 -1.78 1.16 -12.84
CA TRP A 143 -0.89 2.31 -12.89
C TRP A 143 0.16 2.06 -13.97
N HIS A 144 0.41 3.08 -14.77
CA HIS A 144 1.57 3.13 -15.65
C HIS A 144 2.47 4.29 -15.23
N PHE A 145 3.77 4.04 -15.23
CA PHE A 145 4.80 5.03 -14.96
C PHE A 145 5.75 5.05 -16.16
N ASP A 146 6.05 6.25 -16.67
CA ASP A 146 7.14 6.51 -17.61
C ASP A 146 8.42 6.82 -16.83
N THR A 147 9.47 6.04 -17.07
CA THR A 147 10.63 5.88 -16.16
C THR A 147 11.91 5.63 -16.95
N GLU A 148 13.08 5.70 -16.29
CA GLU A 148 14.36 5.39 -16.92
C GLU A 148 14.50 3.94 -17.41
N LEU A 149 13.64 3.02 -16.93
CA LEU A 149 13.56 1.62 -17.37
C LEU A 149 12.48 1.39 -18.44
N GLY A 150 11.83 2.45 -18.93
CA GLY A 150 10.65 2.38 -19.78
C GLY A 150 9.35 2.33 -18.96
N ASP A 151 8.29 1.76 -19.55
CA ASP A 151 6.97 1.64 -18.90
C ASP A 151 6.99 0.60 -17.78
N ILE A 152 6.69 1.04 -16.56
CA ILE A 152 6.45 0.17 -15.41
C ILE A 152 4.94 0.11 -15.18
N GLU A 153 4.36 -1.08 -15.30
CA GLU A 153 2.97 -1.33 -14.90
C GLU A 153 2.94 -1.82 -13.45
N MET A 154 2.03 -1.26 -12.65
CA MET A 154 1.73 -1.74 -11.31
C MET A 154 0.22 -1.83 -11.13
N VAL A 155 -0.27 -2.98 -10.66
CA VAL A 155 -1.70 -3.22 -10.45
C VAL A 155 -1.99 -3.42 -8.96
N GLN A 156 -2.76 -2.49 -8.39
CA GLN A 156 -3.35 -2.64 -7.07
C GLN A 156 -4.62 -3.48 -7.19
N ILE A 157 -4.75 -4.56 -6.43
CA ILE A 157 -5.91 -5.46 -6.48
C ILE A 157 -6.58 -5.53 -5.11
N ALA A 158 -7.86 -5.18 -5.05
CA ALA A 158 -8.66 -5.24 -3.84
C ALA A 158 -8.98 -6.69 -3.46
N GLY A 159 -9.05 -6.97 -2.15
CA GLY A 159 -9.55 -8.24 -1.63
C GLY A 159 -11.09 -8.29 -1.55
N ALA A 160 -11.59 -8.96 -0.51
CA ALA A 160 -12.94 -9.52 -0.49
C ALA A 160 -14.14 -8.53 -0.31
N VAL A 161 -13.98 -7.23 -0.60
CA VAL A 161 -15.05 -6.21 -0.47
C VAL A 161 -14.80 -5.01 -1.40
N ALA A 162 -15.87 -4.31 -1.80
CA ALA A 162 -15.89 -3.27 -2.82
C ALA A 162 -15.42 -1.85 -2.43
N ARG A 163 -14.97 -1.12 -3.45
CA ARG A 163 -14.61 0.32 -3.52
C ARG A 163 -13.47 0.70 -2.57
N ARG A 164 -12.37 -0.03 -2.72
CA ARG A 164 -11.32 -0.09 -1.70
C ARG A 164 -9.97 0.48 -2.07
N ILE A 165 -9.70 0.73 -3.34
CA ILE A 165 -8.44 1.35 -3.75
C ILE A 165 -8.63 2.88 -3.76
N VAL A 166 -7.67 3.59 -3.19
CA VAL A 166 -7.68 5.05 -3.07
C VAL A 166 -6.39 5.59 -3.70
N PRO A 167 -6.41 5.95 -4.98
CA PRO A 167 -5.33 6.71 -5.60
C PRO A 167 -5.04 8.00 -4.82
N TYR A 168 -3.76 8.30 -4.60
CA TYR A 168 -3.35 9.52 -3.91
C TYR A 168 -2.94 10.65 -4.84
N ILE A 169 -2.58 10.32 -6.08
CA ILE A 169 -2.09 11.23 -7.10
C ILE A 169 -2.80 10.95 -8.44
N PRO A 170 -3.05 11.97 -9.26
CA PRO A 170 -3.60 11.79 -10.61
C PRO A 170 -2.49 11.43 -11.62
N GLN A 171 -2.94 11.02 -12.82
CA GLN A 171 -2.12 11.04 -14.03
C GLN A 171 -1.45 12.41 -14.25
N GLY A 172 -0.25 12.40 -14.85
CA GLY A 172 0.60 13.58 -15.08
C GLY A 172 1.47 13.98 -13.88
N THR A 173 1.32 13.30 -12.73
CA THR A 173 2.14 13.57 -11.54
C THR A 173 3.54 12.99 -11.71
N LYS A 174 4.57 13.79 -11.44
CA LYS A 174 5.93 13.27 -11.22
C LYS A 174 6.07 12.73 -9.80
N VAL A 175 6.70 11.58 -9.67
CA VAL A 175 6.95 10.90 -8.40
C VAL A 175 8.43 10.60 -8.23
N GLU A 176 8.91 10.69 -7.00
CA GLU A 176 10.20 10.13 -6.60
C GLU A 176 10.03 8.67 -6.18
N GLN A 177 11.12 7.90 -6.19
CA GLN A 177 11.11 6.54 -5.68
C GLN A 177 10.65 6.51 -4.21
N GLY A 178 9.67 5.65 -3.91
CA GLY A 178 9.14 5.51 -2.56
C GLY A 178 8.02 6.50 -2.18
N ASP A 179 7.63 7.42 -3.07
CA ASP A 179 6.49 8.33 -2.84
C ASP A 179 5.18 7.57 -2.60
N ARG A 180 4.28 8.14 -1.78
CA ARG A 180 3.01 7.50 -1.42
C ARG A 180 1.96 7.71 -2.52
N ILE A 181 1.67 6.65 -3.28
CA ILE A 181 0.80 6.70 -4.47
C ILE A 181 -0.65 6.28 -4.21
N GLY A 182 -0.93 5.53 -3.13
CA GLY A 182 -2.30 5.11 -2.82
C GLY A 182 -2.45 4.25 -1.57
N LEU A 183 -3.68 3.81 -1.32
CA LEU A 183 -4.06 2.89 -0.23
C LEU A 183 -5.02 1.82 -0.77
N ILE A 184 -4.84 0.57 -0.38
CA ILE A 184 -5.82 -0.51 -0.61
C ILE A 184 -6.44 -0.93 0.71
N ARG A 185 -7.76 -0.89 0.84
CA ARG A 185 -8.43 -1.21 2.12
C ARG A 185 -8.54 -2.74 2.33
N PHE A 186 -8.36 -3.18 3.56
CA PHE A 186 -8.47 -4.55 4.13
C PHE A 186 -8.19 -5.75 3.21
N GLY A 187 -6.92 -6.09 3.06
CA GLY A 187 -6.46 -7.29 2.35
C GLY A 187 -6.38 -7.05 0.85
N SER A 188 -5.20 -7.27 0.28
CA SER A 188 -4.91 -6.86 -1.09
C SER A 188 -3.73 -7.61 -1.70
N ARG A 189 -3.57 -7.47 -3.00
CA ARG A 189 -2.35 -7.84 -3.73
C ARG A 189 -1.85 -6.61 -4.49
N VAL A 190 -0.54 -6.49 -4.64
CA VAL A 190 0.06 -5.56 -5.61
C VAL A 190 0.93 -6.37 -6.54
N ASP A 191 0.62 -6.29 -7.82
CA ASP A 191 1.45 -6.86 -8.89
C ASP A 191 2.30 -5.74 -9.47
N ILE A 192 3.59 -5.99 -9.70
CA ILE A 192 4.46 -5.13 -10.49
C ILE A 192 5.00 -5.93 -11.67
N TYR A 193 5.02 -5.33 -12.85
CA TYR A 193 5.50 -5.93 -14.09
C TYR A 193 6.83 -5.27 -14.45
N LEU A 194 7.92 -6.00 -14.26
CA LEU A 194 9.26 -5.54 -14.61
C LEU A 194 9.48 -5.68 -16.12
N PRO A 195 10.11 -4.69 -16.78
CA PRO A 195 10.38 -4.73 -18.21
C PRO A 195 11.40 -5.82 -18.56
N GLU A 196 11.44 -6.20 -19.83
CA GLU A 196 12.41 -7.19 -20.33
C GLU A 196 13.85 -6.73 -20.03
N GLY A 197 14.70 -7.66 -19.60
CA GLY A 197 16.07 -7.38 -19.18
C GLY A 197 16.27 -6.97 -17.71
N VAL A 198 15.20 -6.72 -16.94
CA VAL A 198 15.30 -6.49 -15.49
C VAL A 198 15.17 -7.81 -14.73
N GLU A 199 16.29 -8.31 -14.20
CA GLU A 199 16.29 -9.54 -13.37
C GLU A 199 15.68 -9.31 -11.97
N VAL A 200 14.91 -10.29 -11.48
CA VAL A 200 14.29 -10.25 -10.15
C VAL A 200 15.30 -10.65 -9.05
N ALA A 201 15.41 -9.84 -8.00
CA ALA A 201 16.25 -10.11 -6.82
C ALA A 201 15.51 -10.77 -5.65
N VAL A 202 14.18 -10.81 -5.66
CA VAL A 202 13.36 -11.42 -4.61
C VAL A 202 12.93 -12.84 -4.94
N GLU A 203 12.63 -13.62 -3.90
CA GLU A 203 12.15 -15.01 -4.01
C GLU A 203 10.70 -15.17 -3.54
N VAL A 204 10.00 -16.20 -4.02
CA VAL A 204 8.65 -16.54 -3.56
C VAL A 204 8.69 -16.94 -2.08
N GLY A 205 7.82 -16.36 -1.27
CA GLY A 205 7.82 -16.50 0.19
C GLY A 205 8.64 -15.43 0.93
N GLN A 206 9.42 -14.60 0.22
CA GLN A 206 10.17 -13.50 0.84
C GLN A 206 9.24 -12.39 1.33
N ALA A 207 9.47 -11.90 2.54
CA ALA A 207 8.77 -10.74 3.08
C ALA A 207 9.29 -9.44 2.45
N THR A 208 8.37 -8.53 2.08
CA THR A 208 8.67 -7.23 1.49
C THR A 208 8.17 -6.09 2.37
N THR A 209 8.86 -4.96 2.32
CA THR A 209 8.46 -3.68 2.92
C THR A 209 8.44 -2.60 1.84
N ALA A 210 7.31 -1.92 1.67
CA ALA A 210 7.18 -0.87 0.65
C ALA A 210 8.18 0.26 0.89
N GLY A 211 8.84 0.77 -0.15
CA GLY A 211 9.89 1.79 0.05
C GLY A 211 11.27 1.24 0.41
N VAL A 212 11.41 -0.05 0.76
CA VAL A 212 12.64 -0.56 1.42
C VAL A 212 13.19 -1.83 0.78
N THR A 213 12.34 -2.82 0.48
CA THR A 213 12.83 -4.07 -0.15
C THR A 213 13.08 -3.84 -1.63
N ARG A 214 14.32 -4.00 -2.10
CA ARG A 214 14.65 -3.99 -3.53
C ARG A 214 14.02 -5.20 -4.25
N ILE A 215 13.57 -5.01 -5.48
CA ILE A 215 12.90 -6.01 -6.32
C ILE A 215 13.78 -6.46 -7.50
N ASP A 216 14.63 -5.57 -8.04
CA ASP A 216 15.57 -5.86 -9.12
C ASP A 216 16.96 -6.29 -8.63
N ARG A 217 17.71 -7.03 -9.45
CA ARG A 217 19.17 -7.17 -9.31
C ARG A 217 19.88 -5.97 -9.95
N ASP A 218 21.18 -5.82 -9.74
CA ASP A 218 22.03 -4.85 -10.47
C ASP A 218 22.31 -5.31 -11.90
#